data_AF-A0A8I0GUT2-F1
#
_entry.id   AF-A0A8I0GUT2-F1
#
_cell.length_a   1.000
_cell.length_b   1.000
_cell.length_c   1.000
_cell.angle_alpha   90.00
_cell.angle_beta   90.00
_cell.angle_gamma   90.00
#
_symmetry.space_group_name_H-M   'P 1'
#
loop_
_entity.id
_entity.type
_entity.pdbx_description
1 polymer ?
#
loop_
_entity_poly.entity_id
_entity_poly.type
_entity_poly.pdbx_seq_one_letter_code
_entity_poly.pdbx_strand_id
1 'polypeptide(L)'
;MPALPADIIRATRRARIVTREDATLLSRFPSARDQVKAPEPGFFESAADASAVLTIKAALTSSFRRRFAVAIDEVVWIDPTATVPTYSLTDTELGFDGPVLVTRWRADLDAALTEIEVIG
;
A
#
# COMPACT_ATOMS: atom_id res chain seq x y z
N MET A 1 -7.14 1.00 40.73
CA MET A 1 -6.06 1.91 40.34
C MET A 1 -6.68 3.24 39.92
N PRO A 2 -6.40 4.35 40.61
CA PRO A 2 -6.80 5.67 40.13
C PRO A 2 -5.95 6.09 38.93
N ALA A 3 -6.54 6.81 37.99
CA ALA A 3 -5.84 7.37 36.84
C ALA A 3 -4.80 8.39 37.30
N LEU A 4 -3.62 8.41 36.67
CA LEU A 4 -2.61 9.41 36.97
C LEU A 4 -3.08 10.78 36.44
N PRO A 5 -2.67 11.89 37.05
CA PRO A 5 -2.98 13.23 36.53
C PRO A 5 -2.58 13.41 35.05
N ALA A 6 -1.51 12.75 34.60
CA ALA A 6 -1.09 12.75 33.20
C ALA A 6 -2.11 12.07 32.27
N ASP A 7 -2.75 10.99 32.71
CA ASP A 7 -3.77 10.27 31.93
C ASP A 7 -5.04 11.12 31.77
N ILE A 8 -5.43 11.81 32.84
CA ILE A 8 -6.58 12.73 32.85
C ILE A 8 -6.34 13.91 31.90
N ILE A 9 -5.14 14.49 31.92
CA ILE A 9 -4.76 15.58 31.01
C ILE A 9 -4.75 15.08 29.57
N ARG A 10 -4.29 13.85 29.30
CA ARG A 10 -4.28 13.27 27.96
C ARG A 10 -5.70 13.04 27.43
N ALA A 11 -6.62 12.58 28.28
CA ALA A 11 -8.02 12.34 27.92
C ALA A 11 -8.86 13.61 27.72
N THR A 12 -8.46 14.75 28.29
CA THR A 12 -9.21 16.02 28.24
C THR A 12 -8.73 16.99 27.16
N ARG A 13 -7.65 16.66 26.43
CA ARG A 13 -7.14 17.50 25.34
C ARG A 13 -8.15 17.61 24.20
N ARG A 14 -8.27 18.81 23.65
CA ARG A 14 -9.04 19.05 22.43
C ARG A 14 -8.43 18.23 21.28
N ALA A 15 -9.27 17.47 20.58
CA ALA A 15 -8.86 16.72 19.40
C ALA A 15 -8.23 17.67 18.36
N ARG A 16 -7.14 17.22 17.74
CA ARG A 16 -6.50 17.88 16.60
C ARG A 16 -6.79 17.07 15.36
N ILE A 17 -7.25 17.73 14.31
CA ILE A 17 -7.51 17.10 13.01
C ILE A 17 -6.23 17.25 12.18
N VAL A 18 -5.73 16.13 11.67
CA VAL A 18 -4.61 16.08 10.73
C VAL A 18 -5.16 15.57 9.41
N THR A 19 -4.88 16.28 8.32
CA THR A 19 -5.36 15.96 6.97
C THR A 19 -4.20 15.70 6.02
N ARG A 20 -4.44 14.89 5.00
CA ARG A 20 -3.59 14.72 3.83
C ARG A 20 -4.44 14.95 2.59
N GLU A 21 -3.84 15.60 1.61
CA GLU A 21 -4.43 15.78 0.29
C GLU A 21 -3.46 15.24 -0.77
N ASP A 22 -4.00 14.67 -1.84
CA ASP A 22 -3.24 14.18 -2.98
C ASP A 22 -3.90 14.66 -4.28
N ALA A 23 -3.35 15.75 -4.85
CA ALA A 23 -3.89 16.38 -6.05
C ALA A 23 -3.78 15.46 -7.29
N THR A 24 -2.76 14.60 -7.34
CA THR A 24 -2.57 13.69 -8.46
C THR A 24 -3.64 12.60 -8.47
N LEU A 25 -3.93 12.03 -7.30
CA LEU A 25 -5.01 11.06 -7.13
C LEU A 25 -6.36 11.70 -7.45
N LEU A 26 -6.62 12.91 -6.94
CA LEU A 26 -7.86 13.63 -7.21
C LEU A 26 -8.07 13.94 -8.70
N SER A 27 -7.02 14.31 -9.43
CA SER A 27 -7.11 14.56 -10.87
C SER A 27 -7.47 13.31 -11.67
N ARG A 28 -7.02 12.14 -11.20
CA ARG A 28 -7.22 10.86 -11.88
C ARG A 28 -8.54 10.19 -11.49
N PHE A 29 -8.95 10.36 -10.25
CA PHE A 29 -10.20 9.84 -9.69
C PHE A 29 -10.95 10.97 -8.97
N PRO A 30 -11.76 11.77 -9.68
CA PRO A 30 -12.50 12.89 -9.09
C PRO A 30 -13.44 12.46 -7.94
N SER A 31 -13.85 11.20 -7.92
CA SER A 31 -14.69 10.58 -6.89
C SER A 31 -13.92 10.06 -5.67
N ALA A 32 -12.58 10.02 -5.69
CA ALA A 32 -11.76 9.50 -4.59
C ALA A 32 -11.64 10.44 -3.38
N ARG A 33 -12.54 11.44 -3.29
CA ARG A 33 -12.64 12.30 -2.10
C ARG A 33 -13.21 11.50 -0.96
N ASP A 34 -12.46 11.39 0.14
CA ASP A 34 -13.04 11.07 1.43
C ASP A 34 -13.90 12.27 1.87
N GLN A 35 -15.16 12.30 1.45
CA GLN A 35 -16.16 13.26 1.93
C GLN A 35 -16.61 12.95 3.37
N VAL A 36 -15.75 12.33 4.17
CA VAL A 36 -16.11 11.82 5.48
C VAL A 36 -16.34 13.02 6.40
N LYS A 37 -17.60 13.17 6.83
CA LYS A 37 -18.07 14.25 7.71
C LYS A 37 -17.41 14.23 9.10
N ALA A 38 -16.77 13.12 9.48
CA ALA A 38 -16.12 12.92 10.77
C ALA A 38 -14.74 12.25 10.58
N PRO A 39 -13.64 12.87 11.04
CA PRO A 39 -12.33 12.25 11.00
C PRO A 39 -12.26 11.00 11.89
N GLU A 40 -11.48 10.01 11.48
CA GLU A 40 -11.21 8.80 12.27
C GLU A 40 -10.48 9.17 13.58
N PRO A 41 -10.92 8.66 14.74
CA PRO A 41 -10.25 8.91 16.00
C PRO A 41 -8.91 8.16 16.06
N GLY A 42 -7.83 8.89 16.37
CA GLY A 42 -6.50 8.33 16.61
C GLY A 42 -5.90 8.83 17.91
N PHE A 43 -5.13 7.99 18.60
CA PHE A 43 -4.48 8.31 19.86
C PHE A 43 -2.98 8.49 19.66
N PHE A 44 -2.57 9.71 19.31
CA PHE A 44 -1.18 10.08 19.06
C PHE A 44 -0.68 11.09 20.08
N GLU A 45 0.61 11.02 20.43
CA GLU A 45 1.24 11.97 21.35
C GLU A 45 1.57 13.31 20.67
N SER A 46 1.79 13.29 19.35
CA SER A 46 2.04 14.48 18.55
C SER A 46 1.29 14.46 17.21
N ALA A 47 1.12 15.65 16.62
CA ALA A 47 0.59 15.76 15.26
C ALA A 47 1.56 15.19 14.21
N ALA A 48 2.86 15.17 14.50
CA ALA A 48 3.86 14.58 13.62
C ALA A 48 3.67 13.06 13.53
N ASP A 49 3.47 12.37 14.66
CA ASP A 49 3.22 10.92 14.68
C ASP A 49 1.93 10.56 13.94
N ALA A 50 0.87 11.35 14.15
CA ALA A 50 -0.39 11.19 13.43
C ALA A 50 -0.19 11.35 11.91
N SER A 51 0.60 12.34 11.49
CA SER A 51 0.89 12.57 10.07
C SER A 51 1.74 11.46 9.45
N ALA A 52 2.68 10.87 10.20
CA ALA A 52 3.50 9.77 9.72
C ALA A 52 2.65 8.51 9.48
N VAL A 53 1.79 8.16 10.43
CA VAL A 53 0.87 7.02 10.29
C VAL A 53 -0.12 7.25 9.15
N LEU A 54 -0.67 8.46 9.03
CA LEU A 54 -1.57 8.81 7.94
C LEU A 54 -0.83 8.70 6.58
N THR A 55 0.42 9.13 6.50
CA THR A 55 1.26 8.97 5.30
C THR A 55 1.48 7.50 4.95
N ILE A 56 1.78 6.64 5.92
CA ILE A 56 1.96 5.19 5.69
C ILE A 56 0.65 4.55 5.24
N LYS A 57 -0.45 4.78 5.98
CA LYS A 57 -1.77 4.25 5.65
C LYS A 57 -2.16 4.65 4.24
N ALA A 58 -1.94 5.91 3.90
CA ALA A 58 -2.28 6.42 2.61
C ALA A 58 -1.31 5.91 1.53
N ALA A 59 -0.02 5.67 1.80
CA ALA A 59 0.87 4.99 0.86
C ALA A 59 0.41 3.55 0.54
N LEU A 60 -0.17 2.85 1.51
CA LEU A 60 -0.71 1.50 1.31
C LEU A 60 -1.99 1.50 0.46
N THR A 61 -2.85 2.51 0.61
CA THR A 61 -4.11 2.61 -0.15
C THR A 61 -4.01 3.42 -1.44
N SER A 62 -3.05 4.34 -1.56
CA SER A 62 -2.86 5.20 -2.73
C SER A 62 -1.89 4.64 -3.76
N SER A 63 -1.17 3.55 -3.45
CA SER A 63 -0.39 2.82 -4.46
C SER A 63 -1.36 2.13 -5.43
N PHE A 64 -1.41 2.58 -6.68
CA PHE A 64 -2.18 1.92 -7.73
C PHE A 64 -1.56 0.57 -8.05
N ARG A 65 -1.99 -0.47 -7.33
CA ARG A 65 -1.51 -1.83 -7.57
C ARG A 65 -2.23 -2.40 -8.77
N ARG A 66 -1.62 -2.30 -9.95
CA ARG A 66 -2.05 -3.06 -11.13
C ARG A 66 -1.66 -4.51 -10.91
N ARG A 67 -2.63 -5.41 -11.02
CA ARG A 67 -2.39 -6.86 -11.01
C ARG A 67 -2.21 -7.31 -12.44
N PHE A 68 -1.10 -8.01 -12.71
CA PHE A 68 -0.83 -8.63 -13.98
C PHE A 68 -0.70 -10.14 -13.78
N ALA A 69 -1.32 -10.89 -14.69
CA ALA A 69 -1.07 -12.32 -14.83
C ALA A 69 -0.08 -12.50 -15.96
N VAL A 70 1.11 -13.01 -15.65
CA VAL A 70 2.19 -13.24 -16.60
C VAL A 70 2.36 -14.74 -16.77
N ALA A 71 2.22 -15.21 -18.01
CA ALA A 71 2.55 -16.57 -18.40
C ALA A 71 3.93 -16.56 -19.06
N ILE A 72 4.80 -17.48 -18.64
CA ILE A 72 6.15 -17.64 -19.18
C ILE A 72 6.25 -19.06 -19.71
N ASP A 73 6.67 -19.18 -20.97
CA ASP A 73 6.87 -20.47 -21.66
C ASP A 73 8.20 -21.15 -21.25
N GLU A 74 8.49 -21.13 -19.95
CA GLU A 74 9.63 -21.80 -19.32
C GLU A 74 9.37 -21.97 -17.81
N VAL A 75 10.07 -22.89 -17.16
CA VAL A 75 10.08 -23.02 -15.70
C VAL A 75 11.03 -21.97 -15.09
N VAL A 76 10.46 -20.96 -14.43
CA VAL A 76 11.20 -19.92 -13.72
C VAL A 76 11.15 -20.18 -12.23
N TRP A 77 12.32 -20.34 -11.61
CA TRP A 77 12.43 -20.50 -10.16
C TRP A 77 12.59 -19.15 -9.48
N ILE A 78 11.88 -18.98 -8.36
CA ILE A 78 12.09 -17.85 -7.46
C ILE A 78 13.32 -18.15 -6.60
N ASP A 79 14.27 -17.23 -6.53
CA ASP A 79 15.40 -17.30 -5.61
C ASP A 79 14.90 -17.16 -4.16
N PRO A 80 14.97 -18.21 -3.33
CA PRO A 80 14.51 -18.16 -1.95
C PRO A 80 15.45 -17.37 -1.03
N THR A 81 16.64 -16.99 -1.51
CA THR A 81 17.63 -16.23 -0.74
C THR A 81 17.47 -14.72 -0.89
N ALA A 82 16.70 -14.27 -1.89
CA ALA A 82 16.30 -12.88 -2.02
C ALA A 82 15.35 -12.49 -0.88
N THR A 83 15.61 -11.35 -0.22
CA THR A 83 14.79 -10.86 0.90
C THR A 83 13.35 -10.53 0.48
N VAL A 84 13.15 -10.05 -0.74
CA VAL A 84 11.82 -9.84 -1.36
C VAL A 84 11.91 -10.17 -2.85
N PRO A 85 11.15 -11.15 -3.36
CA PRO A 85 11.12 -11.45 -4.79
C PRO A 85 10.47 -10.30 -5.55
N THR A 86 11.30 -9.51 -6.21
CA THR A 86 10.92 -8.38 -7.07
C THR A 86 11.40 -8.64 -8.48
N TYR A 87 10.55 -8.38 -9.46
CA TYR A 87 10.87 -8.47 -10.88
C TYR A 87 10.61 -7.11 -11.55
N SER A 88 11.19 -6.85 -12.71
CA SER A 88 10.80 -5.71 -13.56
C SER A 88 9.78 -6.19 -14.59
N LEU A 89 8.65 -5.49 -14.69
CA LEU A 89 7.67 -5.71 -15.75
C LEU A 89 7.66 -4.48 -16.66
N THR A 90 7.89 -4.71 -17.95
CA THR A 90 7.76 -3.69 -19.00
C THR A 90 6.74 -4.19 -20.01
N ASP A 91 5.64 -3.46 -20.13
CA ASP A 91 4.56 -3.72 -21.08
C ASP A 91 4.20 -2.41 -21.78
N THR A 92 4.59 -2.30 -23.05
CA THR A 92 4.35 -1.11 -23.87
C THR A 92 2.89 -0.95 -24.28
N GLU A 93 2.10 -2.04 -24.33
CA GLU A 93 0.69 -2.00 -24.69
C GLU A 93 -0.16 -1.48 -23.51
N LEU A 94 0.17 -1.93 -22.30
CA LEU A 94 -0.47 -1.47 -21.06
C LEU A 94 0.18 -0.21 -20.47
N GLY A 95 1.26 0.27 -21.10
CA GLY A 95 2.01 1.45 -20.69
C GLY A 95 2.53 1.35 -19.26
N PHE A 96 3.07 0.18 -18.89
CA PHE A 96 3.63 -0.07 -17.58
C PHE A 96 5.14 -0.36 -17.70
N ASP A 97 5.94 0.33 -16.91
CA ASP A 97 7.38 0.05 -16.80
C ASP A 97 7.81 0.31 -15.36
N GLY A 98 8.12 -0.77 -14.64
CA GLY A 98 8.47 -0.64 -13.23
C GLY A 98 8.69 -1.95 -12.48
N PRO A 99 9.13 -1.84 -11.21
CA PRO A 99 9.29 -2.98 -10.34
C PRO A 99 7.93 -3.53 -9.91
N VAL A 100 7.82 -4.85 -9.87
CA VAL A 100 6.63 -5.59 -9.44
C VAL A 100 6.97 -6.61 -8.37
N LEU A 101 6.02 -6.85 -7.47
CA LEU A 101 6.09 -7.86 -6.43
C LEU A 101 5.34 -9.10 -6.87
N VAL A 102 5.95 -10.28 -6.69
CA VAL A 102 5.25 -11.55 -6.92
C VAL A 102 4.29 -11.83 -5.78
N THR A 103 3.00 -11.99 -6.10
CA THR A 103 1.96 -12.36 -5.14
C THR A 103 1.60 -13.84 -5.22
N ARG A 104 1.73 -14.43 -6.41
CA ARG A 104 1.47 -15.85 -6.65
C ARG A 104 2.44 -16.39 -7.67
N TRP A 105 2.94 -17.59 -7.43
CA TRP A 105 3.81 -18.30 -8.35
C TRP A 105 3.36 -19.75 -8.46
N ARG A 106 3.32 -20.25 -9.68
CA ARG A 106 3.00 -21.64 -9.99
C ARG A 106 3.86 -22.08 -11.16
N ALA A 107 4.67 -23.12 -10.95
CA ALA A 107 5.33 -23.84 -12.02
C ALA A 107 4.55 -25.11 -12.34
N ASP A 108 4.30 -25.33 -13.63
CA ASP A 108 3.86 -26.61 -14.19
C ASP A 108 5.09 -27.27 -14.83
N LEU A 109 5.57 -28.35 -14.21
CA LEU A 109 6.78 -29.05 -14.65
C LEU A 109 6.52 -29.96 -15.86
N ASP A 110 5.27 -30.40 -16.07
CA ASP A 110 4.91 -31.28 -17.18
C ASP A 110 4.76 -30.47 -18.47
N ALA A 111 4.17 -29.28 -18.36
CA ALA A 111 4.01 -28.36 -19.48
C ALA A 111 5.21 -27.41 -19.69
N ALA A 112 6.17 -27.39 -18.75
CA ALA A 112 7.27 -26.43 -18.70
C ALA A 112 6.81 -24.96 -18.74
N LEU A 113 5.75 -24.65 -17.99
CA LEU A 113 5.13 -23.32 -17.93
C LEU A 113 5.24 -22.72 -16.54
N THR A 114 5.37 -21.39 -16.46
CA THR A 114 5.26 -20.65 -15.20
C THR A 114 4.16 -19.60 -15.28
N GLU A 115 3.22 -19.67 -14.34
CA GLU A 115 2.21 -18.65 -14.11
C GLU A 115 2.65 -17.79 -12.92
N ILE A 116 2.83 -16.50 -13.14
CA ILE A 116 3.18 -15.54 -12.10
C ILE A 116 2.13 -14.46 -12.03
N GLU A 117 1.63 -14.20 -10.83
CA GLU A 117 0.83 -13.02 -10.56
C GLU A 117 1.71 -11.96 -9.90
N VAL A 118 1.73 -10.78 -10.49
CA VAL A 118 2.55 -9.66 -10.04
C VAL A 118 1.73 -8.41 -9.78
N ILE A 119 2.18 -7.62 -8.80
CA ILE A 119 1.61 -6.33 -8.44
C ILE A 119 2.65 -5.22 -8.62
N GLY A 120 2.29 -4.18 -9.37
CA GLY A 120 3.10 -2.99 -9.62
C GLY A 120 2.30 -1.70 -9.54
#